data_AF-A0A2M4CHV3-F1
#
_entry.id   AF-A0A2M4CHV3-F1
#
_cell.length_a   1.000
_cell.length_b   1.000
_cell.length_c   1.000
_cell.angle_alpha   90.00
_cell.angle_beta   90.00
_cell.angle_gamma   90.00
#
_symmetry.space_group_name_H-M   'P 1'
#
loop_
_entity.id
_entity.type
_entity.pdbx_description
1 polymer ?
#
loop_
_entity_poly.entity_id
_entity_poly.type
_entity_poly.pdbx_seq_one_letter_code
_entity_poly.pdbx_strand_id
1 'polypeptide(L)'
;MSANRPAHAKEYTFLDIELKYGILQITEALSFLHYSGQVIHKNVCPSSILITKKGTWKLAGFEFTERTNETDATDPVPCQPWSTRASKLVQPNLDYMAPEIQINSSCSILSDMFSLGMVVCSIFNHGRSLIQSGNSPSAYVKQMELLDEALHNILPRIPIPLQEATTRLLKKSPGARPTAQLLTLIKYFSDPAVQALQFLDVINMKDPTQKTHYYRSTLREVLPFIPRGHAAVGKGSPRYAYRAIFNRFYQTNLRPFDSSHFANLNPSAETSFTSMPRSNSRSIPPLEAAALVAVTNVYDYLDDITIKKLVLPKLKSVFEKNQSDLKIMGNVLQCVERTLDKLDKSQIIDEVLPLLLEVRLTDPDIVVRVVNIYRIMLCDKKYGLTVNIMATKVMPTLLPQTVNPSLNLEQFMILLEVLQEMLDQIDRQQRNKLKLDNLSLPSPDRHRPLRHQFSSD
;
A
#
# COMPACT_ATOMS: atom_id res chain seq x y z
N MET A 1 -21.22 -4.19 -27.08
CA MET A 1 -22.01 -3.62 -25.96
C MET A 1 -21.16 -2.58 -25.24
N SER A 2 -21.35 -1.30 -25.54
CA SER A 2 -20.81 -0.20 -24.74
C SER A 2 -21.74 0.00 -23.53
N ALA A 3 -21.62 -0.87 -22.52
CA ALA A 3 -22.22 -0.57 -21.23
C ALA A 3 -21.47 0.63 -20.65
N ASN A 4 -22.22 1.61 -20.16
CA ASN A 4 -21.69 2.85 -19.60
C ASN A 4 -20.80 2.49 -18.41
N ARG A 5 -19.49 2.36 -18.63
CA ARG A 5 -18.53 1.96 -17.58
C ARG A 5 -18.69 2.92 -16.40
N PRO A 6 -18.74 2.42 -15.15
CA PRO A 6 -18.83 3.30 -13.99
C PRO A 6 -17.63 4.27 -13.97
N ALA A 7 -17.82 5.49 -13.48
CA ALA A 7 -16.81 6.57 -13.59
C ALA A 7 -15.41 6.14 -13.11
N HIS A 8 -15.34 5.42 -12.00
CA HIS A 8 -14.08 4.88 -11.45
C HIS A 8 -13.34 3.94 -12.41
N ALA A 9 -14.03 3.27 -13.33
CA ALA A 9 -13.42 2.36 -14.32
C ALA A 9 -13.06 3.07 -15.63
N LYS A 10 -13.60 4.27 -15.89
CA LYS A 10 -13.23 5.10 -17.05
C LYS A 10 -11.94 5.89 -16.81
N GLU A 11 -11.72 6.30 -15.56
CA GLU A 11 -10.57 7.11 -15.14
C GLU A 11 -9.38 6.26 -14.68
N TYR A 12 -9.55 4.95 -14.55
CA TYR A 12 -8.51 4.06 -14.07
C TYR A 12 -7.63 3.55 -15.21
N THR A 13 -6.34 3.84 -15.10
CA THR A 13 -5.29 3.37 -16.02
C THR A 13 -4.28 2.55 -15.22
N PHE A 14 -4.02 1.33 -15.67
CA PHE A 14 -3.00 0.48 -15.06
C PHE A 14 -1.60 1.09 -15.24
N LEU A 15 -0.81 1.03 -14.17
CA LEU A 15 0.64 1.15 -14.24
C LEU A 15 1.25 -0.10 -14.87
N ASP A 16 2.44 0.05 -15.45
CA ASP A 16 3.20 -1.08 -16.01
C ASP A 16 3.44 -2.21 -15.00
N ILE A 17 3.71 -1.85 -13.74
CA ILE A 17 3.86 -2.83 -12.65
C ILE A 17 2.55 -3.55 -12.32
N GLU A 18 1.40 -2.88 -12.42
CA GLU A 18 0.09 -3.48 -12.16
C GLU A 18 -0.28 -4.46 -13.29
N LEU A 19 0.04 -4.13 -14.55
CA LEU A 19 -0.11 -5.05 -15.67
C LEU A 19 0.81 -6.26 -15.52
N LYS A 20 2.10 -6.01 -15.25
CA LYS A 20 3.10 -7.07 -15.08
C LYS A 20 2.69 -8.04 -13.98
N TYR A 21 2.33 -7.51 -12.80
CA TYR A 21 1.94 -8.35 -11.69
C TYR A 21 0.57 -9.02 -11.92
N GLY A 22 -0.38 -8.33 -12.53
CA GLY A 22 -1.69 -8.88 -12.87
C GLY A 22 -1.59 -10.07 -13.84
N ILE A 23 -0.78 -9.96 -14.89
CA ILE A 23 -0.51 -11.07 -15.83
C ILE A 23 0.15 -12.25 -15.08
N LEU A 24 1.11 -11.96 -14.18
CA LEU A 24 1.74 -13.00 -13.36
C LEU A 24 0.72 -13.71 -12.47
N GLN A 25 -0.17 -12.98 -11.80
CA GLN A 25 -1.22 -13.57 -10.95
C GLN A 25 -2.16 -14.51 -11.72
N ILE A 26 -2.52 -14.15 -12.95
CA ILE A 26 -3.32 -15.04 -13.81
C ILE A 26 -2.51 -16.25 -14.27
N THR A 27 -1.22 -16.08 -14.55
CA THR A 27 -0.32 -17.19 -14.91
C THR A 27 -0.15 -18.16 -13.74
N GLU A 28 0.03 -17.65 -12.51
CA GLU A 28 0.10 -18.46 -11.28
C GLU A 28 -1.22 -19.19 -11.00
N ALA A 29 -2.37 -18.52 -11.22
CA ALA A 29 -3.68 -19.14 -11.10
C ALA A 29 -3.85 -20.31 -12.08
N LEU A 30 -3.44 -20.13 -13.34
CA LEU A 30 -3.45 -21.22 -14.34
C LEU A 30 -2.50 -22.35 -13.95
N SER A 31 -1.29 -22.03 -13.48
CA SER A 31 -0.37 -23.04 -12.96
C SER A 31 -0.99 -23.86 -11.82
N PHE A 32 -1.69 -23.21 -10.90
CA PHE A 32 -2.41 -23.92 -9.84
C PHE A 32 -3.52 -24.81 -10.41
N LEU A 33 -4.35 -24.31 -11.34
CA LEU A 33 -5.43 -25.09 -11.93
C LEU A 33 -4.93 -26.30 -12.71
N HIS A 34 -3.88 -26.12 -13.51
CA HIS A 34 -3.32 -27.17 -14.36
C HIS A 34 -2.69 -28.31 -13.55
N TYR A 35 -1.93 -27.99 -12.51
CA TYR A 35 -1.10 -28.99 -11.81
C TYR A 35 -1.67 -29.42 -10.46
N SER A 36 -2.24 -28.50 -9.69
CA SER A 36 -2.85 -28.82 -8.39
C SER A 36 -4.34 -29.10 -8.51
N GLY A 37 -5.03 -28.38 -9.39
CA GLY A 37 -6.46 -28.57 -9.65
C GLY A 37 -6.77 -29.71 -10.62
N GLN A 38 -5.81 -30.08 -11.49
CA GLN A 38 -5.99 -31.01 -12.61
C GLN A 38 -7.20 -30.64 -13.49
N VAL A 39 -7.34 -29.35 -13.78
CA VAL A 39 -8.47 -28.75 -14.48
C VAL A 39 -7.98 -27.78 -15.56
N ILE A 40 -8.61 -27.83 -16.73
CA ILE A 40 -8.46 -26.91 -17.86
C ILE A 40 -9.59 -25.88 -17.77
N HIS A 41 -9.27 -24.58 -17.84
CA HIS A 41 -10.24 -23.49 -17.65
C HIS A 41 -11.16 -23.28 -18.88
N LYS A 42 -10.60 -23.38 -20.09
CA LYS A 42 -11.26 -23.24 -21.42
C LYS A 42 -11.93 -21.90 -21.75
N ASN A 43 -11.98 -20.97 -20.81
CA ASN A 43 -12.58 -19.64 -21.04
C ASN A 43 -11.72 -18.49 -20.49
N VAL A 44 -10.40 -18.60 -20.58
CA VAL A 44 -9.49 -17.51 -20.17
C VAL A 44 -9.66 -16.33 -21.11
N CYS A 45 -10.32 -15.27 -20.64
CA CYS A 45 -10.61 -14.07 -21.44
C CYS A 45 -10.79 -12.85 -20.52
N PRO A 46 -10.84 -11.61 -21.04
CA PRO A 46 -10.97 -10.43 -20.19
C PRO A 46 -12.21 -10.43 -19.29
N SER A 47 -13.33 -11.04 -19.72
CA SER A 47 -14.53 -11.16 -18.89
C SER A 47 -14.40 -12.19 -17.76
N SER A 48 -13.46 -13.12 -17.87
CA SER A 48 -13.17 -14.13 -16.84
C SER A 48 -12.10 -13.65 -15.84
N ILE A 49 -11.52 -12.47 -16.06
CA ILE A 49 -10.50 -11.87 -15.18
C ILE A 49 -11.12 -10.71 -14.41
N LEU A 50 -11.24 -10.89 -13.10
CA LEU A 50 -11.80 -9.91 -12.19
C LEU A 50 -10.70 -9.17 -11.43
N ILE A 51 -10.92 -7.89 -11.20
CA ILE A 51 -9.97 -7.05 -10.47
C ILE A 51 -10.62 -6.56 -9.19
N THR A 52 -10.01 -6.94 -8.06
CA THR A 52 -10.54 -6.58 -6.74
C THR A 52 -10.35 -5.09 -6.45
N LYS A 53 -11.11 -4.54 -5.48
CA LYS A 53 -10.89 -3.17 -4.96
C LYS A 53 -9.47 -2.94 -4.42
N LYS A 54 -8.78 -4.03 -4.06
CA LYS A 54 -7.38 -3.97 -3.69
C LYS A 54 -6.58 -3.70 -4.95
N GLY A 55 -6.78 -4.43 -6.05
CA GLY A 55 -6.06 -4.31 -7.32
C GLY A 55 -5.49 -5.67 -7.79
N THR A 56 -5.76 -6.72 -7.01
CA THR A 56 -5.42 -8.12 -7.31
C THR A 56 -6.29 -8.63 -8.45
N TRP A 57 -5.65 -9.28 -9.42
CA TRP A 57 -6.30 -9.95 -10.54
C TRP A 57 -6.68 -11.38 -10.11
N LYS A 58 -7.89 -11.80 -10.44
CA LYS A 58 -8.44 -13.11 -10.08
C LYS A 58 -9.10 -13.75 -11.28
N LEU A 59 -8.81 -15.03 -11.49
CA LEU A 59 -9.47 -15.83 -12.51
C LEU A 59 -10.82 -16.32 -11.96
N ALA A 60 -11.87 -16.11 -12.73
CA ALA A 60 -13.24 -16.57 -12.55
C ALA A 60 -13.73 -17.20 -13.88
N GLY A 61 -14.98 -17.65 -13.97
CA GLY A 61 -15.52 -18.21 -15.23
C GLY A 61 -15.28 -19.71 -15.39
N PHE A 62 -15.50 -20.48 -14.31
CA PHE A 62 -15.24 -21.93 -14.24
C PHE A 62 -16.34 -22.80 -14.86
N GLU A 63 -17.39 -22.21 -15.42
CA GLU A 63 -18.54 -22.92 -15.99
C GLU A 63 -18.21 -23.84 -17.19
N PHE A 64 -17.05 -23.68 -17.83
CA PHE A 64 -16.65 -24.44 -19.03
C PHE A 64 -15.47 -25.39 -18.81
N THR A 65 -15.08 -25.57 -17.54
CA THR A 65 -13.91 -26.34 -17.16
C THR A 65 -13.97 -27.81 -17.56
N GLU A 66 -12.80 -28.39 -17.83
CA GLU A 66 -12.63 -29.82 -18.12
C GLU A 66 -11.54 -30.42 -17.23
N ARG A 67 -11.57 -31.73 -17.04
CA ARG A 67 -10.46 -32.44 -16.39
C ARG A 67 -9.27 -32.54 -17.34
N THR A 68 -8.06 -32.44 -16.79
CA THR A 68 -6.85 -32.79 -17.54
C THR A 68 -6.79 -34.30 -17.76
N ASN A 69 -5.99 -34.73 -18.74
CA ASN A 69 -5.65 -36.15 -18.86
C ASN A 69 -4.92 -36.63 -17.59
N GLU A 70 -5.19 -37.86 -17.17
CA GLU A 70 -4.66 -38.46 -15.94
C GLU A 70 -3.16 -38.79 -16.05
N THR A 71 -2.65 -39.07 -17.26
CA THR A 71 -1.24 -39.42 -17.48
C THR A 71 -0.35 -38.21 -17.65
N ASP A 72 -0.73 -37.28 -18.52
CA ASP A 72 0.00 -36.05 -18.79
C ASP A 72 -0.99 -34.91 -19.06
N ALA A 73 -0.92 -33.85 -18.26
CA ALA A 73 -1.83 -32.71 -18.40
C ALA A 73 -1.70 -31.96 -19.74
N THR A 74 -0.58 -32.15 -20.47
CA THR A 74 -0.37 -31.59 -21.81
C THR A 74 -1.03 -32.39 -22.91
N ASP A 75 -1.35 -33.66 -22.66
CA ASP A 75 -2.05 -34.52 -23.62
C ASP A 75 -3.49 -34.03 -23.84
N PRO A 76 -3.98 -34.06 -25.08
CA PRO A 76 -5.31 -33.57 -25.41
C PRO A 76 -6.39 -34.50 -24.85
N VAL A 77 -7.45 -33.89 -24.31
CA VAL A 77 -8.72 -34.54 -23.98
C VAL A 77 -9.81 -34.09 -24.96
N PRO A 78 -10.78 -34.95 -25.31
CA PRO A 78 -11.92 -34.56 -26.16
C PRO A 78 -12.74 -33.43 -25.53
N CYS A 79 -13.19 -32.48 -26.32
CA CYS A 79 -14.08 -31.41 -25.86
C CYS A 79 -15.02 -30.93 -26.98
N GLN A 80 -16.08 -30.21 -26.61
CA GLN A 80 -17.03 -29.68 -27.59
C GLN A 80 -16.50 -28.39 -28.25
N PRO A 81 -16.48 -28.30 -29.59
CA PRO A 81 -16.16 -27.07 -30.30
C PRO A 81 -17.31 -26.07 -30.19
N TRP A 82 -17.03 -24.80 -30.50
CA TRP A 82 -18.07 -23.77 -30.57
C TRP A 82 -19.01 -24.02 -31.75
N SER A 83 -20.32 -23.85 -31.53
CA SER A 83 -21.38 -24.11 -32.51
C SER A 83 -22.45 -23.03 -32.51
N THR A 84 -22.90 -22.64 -33.71
CA THR A 84 -24.04 -21.73 -33.91
C THR A 84 -25.38 -22.36 -33.51
N ARG A 85 -25.42 -23.67 -33.28
CA ARG A 85 -26.62 -24.40 -32.86
C ARG A 85 -26.91 -24.26 -31.36
N ALA A 86 -25.92 -23.86 -30.57
CA ALA A 86 -26.06 -23.64 -29.14
C ALA A 86 -26.10 -22.13 -28.82
N SER A 87 -26.73 -21.76 -27.70
CA SER A 87 -26.73 -20.37 -27.25
C SER A 87 -25.30 -19.90 -26.95
N LYS A 88 -24.98 -18.65 -27.30
CA LYS A 88 -23.69 -18.05 -26.97
C LYS A 88 -23.45 -17.92 -25.45
N LEU A 89 -24.52 -17.95 -24.64
CA LEU A 89 -24.42 -17.84 -23.18
C LEU A 89 -23.86 -19.11 -22.51
N VAL A 90 -23.93 -20.25 -23.20
CA VAL A 90 -23.49 -21.55 -22.68
C VAL A 90 -22.21 -22.04 -23.36
N GLN A 91 -21.47 -21.14 -23.98
CA GLN A 91 -20.25 -21.46 -24.71
C GLN A 91 -19.12 -20.50 -24.32
N PRO A 92 -17.86 -20.95 -24.33
CA PRO A 92 -16.71 -20.09 -24.12
C PRO A 92 -16.62 -18.96 -25.15
N ASN A 93 -15.83 -17.94 -24.83
CA ASN A 93 -15.60 -16.83 -25.74
C ASN A 93 -14.75 -17.27 -26.95
N LEU A 94 -15.38 -17.32 -28.13
CA LEU A 94 -14.76 -17.77 -29.37
C LEU A 94 -13.53 -16.93 -29.77
N ASP A 95 -13.49 -15.64 -29.44
CA ASP A 95 -12.40 -14.73 -29.84
C ASP A 95 -11.08 -15.00 -29.07
N TYR A 96 -11.12 -15.81 -28.02
CA TYR A 96 -9.96 -16.19 -27.19
C TYR A 96 -9.68 -17.70 -27.26
N MET A 97 -10.58 -18.47 -27.85
CA MET A 97 -10.50 -19.93 -27.93
C MET A 97 -9.26 -20.38 -28.71
N ALA A 98 -8.61 -21.44 -28.25
CA ALA A 98 -7.49 -22.07 -28.94
C ALA A 98 -7.95 -22.80 -30.23
N PRO A 99 -7.16 -22.78 -31.31
CA PRO A 99 -7.57 -23.34 -32.60
C PRO A 99 -7.89 -24.83 -32.55
N GLU A 100 -7.14 -25.61 -31.77
CA GLU A 100 -7.36 -27.05 -31.62
C GLU A 100 -8.72 -27.40 -31.02
N ILE A 101 -9.30 -26.52 -30.19
CA ILE A 101 -10.65 -26.71 -29.64
C ILE A 101 -11.67 -26.69 -30.79
N GLN A 102 -11.55 -25.70 -31.69
CA GLN A 102 -12.50 -25.53 -32.78
C GLN A 102 -12.28 -26.51 -33.93
N ILE A 103 -11.02 -26.86 -34.22
CA ILE A 103 -10.65 -27.67 -35.40
C ILE A 103 -10.62 -29.16 -35.06
N ASN A 104 -10.01 -29.52 -33.93
CA ASN A 104 -9.75 -30.90 -33.55
C ASN A 104 -10.73 -31.42 -32.49
N SER A 105 -11.60 -30.55 -31.96
CA SER A 105 -12.52 -30.89 -30.86
C SER A 105 -11.76 -31.48 -29.65
N SER A 106 -10.60 -30.91 -29.35
CA SER A 106 -9.76 -31.33 -28.23
C SER A 106 -9.12 -30.14 -27.53
N CYS A 107 -8.83 -30.31 -26.24
CA CYS A 107 -8.17 -29.28 -25.43
C CYS A 107 -7.14 -29.91 -24.51
N SER A 108 -6.14 -29.11 -24.10
CA SER A 108 -5.25 -29.44 -23.00
C SER A 108 -4.95 -28.17 -22.19
N ILE A 109 -4.08 -28.26 -21.18
CA ILE A 109 -3.63 -27.08 -20.43
C ILE A 109 -3.02 -26.01 -21.35
N LEU A 110 -2.48 -26.41 -22.51
CA LEU A 110 -1.87 -25.51 -23.50
C LEU A 110 -2.92 -24.71 -24.29
N SER A 111 -4.19 -25.13 -24.27
CA SER A 111 -5.31 -24.36 -24.83
C SER A 111 -5.63 -23.13 -23.97
N ASP A 112 -5.50 -23.23 -22.64
CA ASP A 112 -5.58 -22.07 -21.75
C ASP A 112 -4.43 -21.11 -21.97
N MET A 113 -3.23 -21.63 -22.27
CA MET A 113 -2.05 -20.82 -22.53
C MET A 113 -2.19 -19.99 -23.81
N PHE A 114 -2.80 -20.54 -24.86
CA PHE A 114 -3.17 -19.76 -26.05
C PHE A 114 -4.14 -18.63 -25.70
N SER A 115 -5.16 -18.95 -24.93
CA SER A 115 -6.18 -18.01 -24.49
C SER A 115 -5.56 -16.86 -23.67
N LEU A 116 -4.59 -17.17 -22.80
CA LEU A 116 -3.78 -16.17 -22.08
C LEU A 116 -2.98 -15.29 -23.04
N GLY A 117 -2.38 -15.85 -24.10
CA GLY A 117 -1.71 -15.08 -25.15
C GLY A 117 -2.65 -14.06 -25.81
N MET A 118 -3.89 -14.45 -26.10
CA MET A 118 -4.92 -13.56 -26.65
C MET A 118 -5.31 -12.46 -25.66
N VAL A 119 -5.37 -12.76 -24.36
CA VAL A 119 -5.58 -11.76 -23.29
C VAL A 119 -4.42 -10.76 -23.24
N VAL A 120 -3.16 -11.21 -23.25
CA VAL A 120 -1.98 -10.33 -23.28
C VAL A 120 -2.04 -9.39 -24.48
N CYS A 121 -2.34 -9.93 -25.66
CA CYS A 121 -2.51 -9.12 -26.87
C CYS A 121 -3.64 -8.09 -26.71
N SER A 122 -4.76 -8.48 -26.09
CA SER A 122 -5.88 -7.57 -25.84
C SER A 122 -5.51 -6.42 -24.91
N ILE A 123 -4.72 -6.69 -23.85
CA ILE A 123 -4.23 -5.66 -22.93
C ILE A 123 -3.44 -4.58 -23.70
N PHE A 124 -2.52 -5.00 -24.57
CA PHE A 124 -1.67 -4.09 -25.36
C PHE A 124 -2.31 -3.62 -26.68
N ASN A 125 -3.54 -4.05 -26.96
CA ASN A 125 -4.35 -3.64 -28.12
C ASN A 125 -5.63 -2.89 -27.71
N HIS A 126 -5.54 -2.09 -26.64
CA HIS A 126 -6.64 -1.24 -26.15
C HIS A 126 -7.93 -2.02 -25.83
N GLY A 127 -7.79 -3.24 -25.32
CA GLY A 127 -8.89 -4.13 -24.97
C GLY A 127 -9.53 -4.86 -26.15
N ARG A 128 -8.95 -4.77 -27.35
CA ARG A 128 -9.46 -5.49 -28.54
C ARG A 128 -8.70 -6.80 -28.75
N SER A 129 -9.43 -7.90 -28.87
CA SER A 129 -8.86 -9.18 -29.31
C SER A 129 -8.30 -9.08 -30.72
N LEU A 130 -7.31 -9.92 -31.03
CA LEU A 130 -6.78 -10.09 -32.39
C LEU A 130 -7.79 -10.78 -33.33
N ILE A 131 -8.69 -11.58 -32.76
CA ILE A 131 -9.79 -12.22 -33.48
C ILE A 131 -11.10 -11.58 -33.04
N GLN A 132 -11.93 -11.22 -34.01
CA GLN A 132 -13.27 -10.67 -33.84
C GLN A 132 -14.23 -11.48 -34.70
N SER A 133 -14.47 -12.72 -34.27
CA SER A 133 -15.23 -13.71 -35.03
C SER A 133 -16.72 -13.39 -35.13
N GLY A 134 -17.23 -12.52 -34.24
CA GLY A 134 -18.65 -12.22 -34.15
C GLY A 134 -19.50 -13.44 -33.77
N ASN A 135 -18.92 -14.42 -33.06
CA ASN A 135 -19.54 -15.71 -32.75
C ASN A 135 -19.84 -16.56 -34.01
N SER A 136 -18.97 -16.51 -35.02
CA SER A 136 -19.05 -17.34 -36.22
C SER A 136 -17.81 -18.23 -36.35
N PRO A 137 -17.96 -19.57 -36.30
CA PRO A 137 -16.85 -20.51 -36.53
C PRO A 137 -16.13 -20.29 -37.86
N SER A 138 -16.89 -20.03 -38.92
CA SER A 138 -16.32 -19.77 -40.24
C SER A 138 -15.48 -18.48 -40.29
N ALA A 139 -15.92 -17.43 -39.59
CA ALA A 139 -15.15 -16.18 -39.48
C ALA A 139 -13.92 -16.36 -38.58
N TYR A 140 -14.07 -17.12 -37.49
CA TYR A 140 -12.96 -17.47 -36.60
C TYR A 140 -11.85 -18.19 -37.36
N VAL A 141 -12.16 -19.24 -38.14
CA VAL A 141 -11.16 -20.01 -38.90
C VAL A 141 -10.42 -19.11 -39.90
N LYS A 142 -11.14 -18.26 -40.64
CA LYS A 142 -10.53 -17.30 -41.58
C LYS A 142 -9.60 -16.31 -40.89
N GLN A 143 -9.98 -15.79 -39.72
CA GLN A 143 -9.12 -14.85 -38.97
C GLN A 143 -7.94 -15.56 -38.29
N MET A 144 -8.10 -16.83 -37.90
CA MET A 144 -7.03 -17.66 -37.36
C MET A 144 -5.91 -17.89 -38.38
N GLU A 145 -6.23 -17.92 -39.68
CA GLU A 145 -5.22 -17.98 -40.75
C GLU A 145 -4.33 -16.73 -40.75
N LEU A 146 -4.89 -15.56 -40.45
CA LEU A 146 -4.22 -14.25 -40.43
C LEU A 146 -3.63 -13.86 -39.06
N LEU A 147 -3.68 -14.76 -38.06
CA LEU A 147 -3.28 -14.44 -36.68
C LEU A 147 -1.82 -13.99 -36.57
N ASP A 148 -0.90 -14.61 -37.32
CA ASP A 148 0.52 -14.26 -37.27
C ASP A 148 0.77 -12.82 -37.77
N GLU A 149 0.06 -12.37 -38.81
CA GLU A 149 0.12 -11.00 -39.31
C GLU A 149 -0.47 -10.01 -38.29
N ALA A 150 -1.64 -10.35 -37.72
CA ALA A 150 -2.29 -9.54 -36.69
C ALA A 150 -1.39 -9.38 -35.45
N LEU A 151 -0.71 -10.46 -35.04
CA LEU A 151 0.27 -10.43 -33.96
C LEU A 151 1.47 -9.55 -34.31
N HIS A 152 2.04 -9.70 -35.51
CA HIS A 152 3.18 -8.89 -35.95
C HIS A 152 2.89 -7.38 -35.83
N ASN A 153 1.68 -6.96 -36.19
CA ASN A 153 1.25 -5.57 -36.11
C ASN A 153 1.15 -5.02 -34.67
N ILE A 154 0.91 -5.86 -33.67
CA ILE A 154 0.79 -5.42 -32.27
C ILE A 154 2.06 -5.65 -31.44
N LEU A 155 2.98 -6.51 -31.89
CA LEU A 155 4.21 -6.83 -31.15
C LEU A 155 4.98 -5.59 -30.67
N PRO A 156 5.14 -4.52 -31.47
CA PRO A 156 5.82 -3.30 -31.02
C PRO A 156 5.18 -2.61 -29.81
N ARG A 157 3.89 -2.88 -29.53
CA ARG A 157 3.16 -2.34 -28.36
C ARG A 157 3.32 -3.21 -27.12
N ILE A 158 3.77 -4.45 -27.27
CA ILE A 158 4.00 -5.38 -26.18
C ILE A 158 5.41 -5.13 -25.63
N PRO A 159 5.62 -5.09 -24.30
CA PRO A 159 6.95 -4.93 -23.71
C PRO A 159 7.95 -5.95 -24.26
N ILE A 160 9.13 -5.49 -24.66
CA ILE A 160 10.18 -6.32 -25.30
C ILE A 160 10.41 -7.65 -24.54
N PRO A 161 10.55 -7.69 -23.20
CA PRO A 161 10.79 -8.94 -22.48
C PRO A 161 9.62 -9.95 -22.51
N LEU A 162 8.44 -9.55 -23.00
CA LEU A 162 7.22 -10.35 -23.09
C LEU A 162 6.89 -10.78 -24.53
N GLN A 163 7.52 -10.16 -25.55
CA GLN A 163 7.20 -10.39 -26.96
C GLN A 163 7.43 -11.83 -27.42
N GLU A 164 8.56 -12.43 -27.05
CA GLU A 164 8.88 -13.82 -27.41
C GLU A 164 7.86 -14.79 -26.79
N ALA A 165 7.60 -14.64 -25.49
CA ALA A 165 6.62 -15.46 -24.77
C ALA A 165 5.23 -15.34 -25.41
N THR A 166 4.79 -14.12 -25.73
CA THR A 166 3.50 -13.88 -26.40
C THR A 166 3.43 -14.56 -27.77
N THR A 167 4.51 -14.49 -28.54
CA THR A 167 4.62 -15.16 -29.85
C THR A 167 4.51 -16.67 -29.74
N ARG A 168 5.13 -17.26 -28.70
CA ARG A 168 5.03 -18.70 -28.45
C ARG A 168 3.66 -19.12 -27.96
N LEU A 169 3.01 -18.35 -27.09
CA LEU A 169 1.66 -18.63 -26.60
C LEU A 169 0.63 -18.71 -27.74
N LEU A 170 0.79 -17.89 -28.77
CA LEU A 170 -0.13 -17.82 -29.91
C LEU A 170 0.20 -18.79 -31.06
N LYS A 171 1.11 -19.75 -30.86
CA LYS A 171 1.36 -20.78 -31.88
C LYS A 171 0.14 -21.69 -32.06
N LYS A 172 -0.20 -22.00 -33.31
CA LYS A 172 -1.32 -22.88 -33.65
C LYS A 172 -1.13 -24.30 -33.10
N SER A 173 0.11 -24.82 -33.10
CA SER A 173 0.43 -26.09 -32.47
C SER A 173 0.55 -25.93 -30.94
N PRO A 174 -0.21 -26.71 -30.14
CA PRO A 174 -0.13 -26.64 -28.68
C PRO A 174 1.27 -26.86 -28.13
N GLY A 175 2.01 -27.87 -28.62
CA GLY A 175 3.33 -28.25 -28.08
C GLY A 175 4.43 -27.20 -28.23
N ALA A 176 4.23 -26.15 -29.05
CA ALA A 176 5.18 -25.04 -29.16
C ALA A 176 5.01 -23.99 -28.04
N ARG A 177 3.87 -24.01 -27.35
CA ARG A 177 3.49 -23.06 -26.31
C ARG A 177 4.17 -23.42 -24.97
N PRO A 178 4.63 -22.45 -24.18
CA PRO A 178 5.11 -22.72 -22.83
C PRO A 178 3.94 -23.08 -21.90
N THR A 179 4.20 -23.91 -20.88
CA THR A 179 3.27 -24.13 -19.78
C THR A 179 3.24 -22.89 -18.86
N ALA A 180 2.21 -22.79 -18.00
CA ALA A 180 2.13 -21.71 -17.02
C ALA A 180 3.36 -21.67 -16.10
N GLN A 181 3.86 -22.83 -15.65
CA GLN A 181 5.07 -22.95 -14.82
C GLN A 181 6.31 -22.37 -15.50
N LEU A 182 6.50 -22.60 -16.81
CA LEU A 182 7.62 -22.03 -17.56
C LEU A 182 7.43 -20.54 -17.79
N LEU A 183 6.18 -20.11 -18.03
CA LEU A 183 5.87 -18.72 -18.29
C LEU A 183 6.15 -17.83 -17.08
N THR A 184 5.91 -18.28 -15.84
CA THR A 184 6.23 -17.49 -14.63
C THR A 184 7.73 -17.17 -14.48
N LEU A 185 8.61 -17.92 -15.13
CA LEU A 185 10.06 -17.80 -15.01
C LEU A 185 10.70 -16.80 -16.00
N ILE A 186 9.92 -16.20 -16.90
CA ILE A 186 10.49 -15.29 -17.90
C ILE A 186 10.99 -13.99 -17.26
N LYS A 187 11.99 -13.36 -17.91
CA LYS A 187 12.61 -12.11 -17.45
C LYS A 187 11.61 -10.96 -17.23
N TYR A 188 10.48 -10.96 -17.95
CA TYR A 188 9.44 -9.95 -17.77
C TYR A 188 8.90 -9.90 -16.33
N PHE A 189 8.80 -11.05 -15.64
CA PHE A 189 8.32 -11.15 -14.26
C PHE A 189 9.42 -11.02 -13.20
N SER A 190 10.70 -11.07 -13.60
CA SER A 190 11.86 -10.86 -12.74
C SER A 190 12.07 -9.38 -12.41
N ASP A 191 11.07 -8.76 -11.80
CA ASP A 191 11.06 -7.35 -11.40
C ASP A 191 11.07 -7.26 -9.86
N PRO A 192 12.03 -6.56 -9.24
CA PRO A 192 12.10 -6.43 -7.78
C PRO A 192 10.81 -5.92 -7.13
N ALA A 193 10.09 -5.03 -7.83
CA ALA A 193 8.84 -4.48 -7.36
C ALA A 193 7.69 -5.49 -7.42
N VAL A 194 7.66 -6.34 -8.44
CA VAL A 194 6.72 -7.47 -8.52
C VAL A 194 7.02 -8.51 -7.43
N GLN A 195 8.29 -8.86 -7.23
CA GLN A 195 8.71 -9.80 -6.20
C GLN A 195 8.36 -9.29 -4.79
N ALA A 196 8.54 -8.00 -4.53
CA ALA A 196 8.13 -7.40 -3.27
C ALA A 196 6.62 -7.48 -3.04
N LEU A 197 5.80 -7.29 -4.08
CA LEU A 197 4.35 -7.44 -4.00
C LEU A 197 3.95 -8.91 -3.78
N GLN A 198 4.59 -9.87 -4.45
CA GLN A 198 4.40 -11.30 -4.19
C GLN A 198 4.74 -11.67 -2.74
N PHE A 199 5.84 -11.13 -2.20
CA PHE A 199 6.19 -11.37 -0.80
C PHE A 199 5.12 -10.83 0.16
N LEU A 200 4.58 -9.64 -0.11
CA LEU A 200 3.46 -9.07 0.64
C LEU A 200 2.18 -9.89 0.53
N ASP A 201 2.00 -10.64 -0.56
CA ASP A 201 0.83 -11.50 -0.73
C ASP A 201 0.81 -12.67 0.24
N VAL A 202 1.99 -13.20 0.58
CA VAL A 202 2.17 -14.34 1.50
C VAL A 202 2.78 -13.97 2.85
N ILE A 203 2.91 -12.67 3.14
CA ILE A 203 3.67 -12.18 4.31
C ILE A 203 3.16 -12.72 5.64
N ASN A 204 1.85 -12.97 5.76
CA ASN A 204 1.26 -13.54 6.98
C ASN A 204 1.82 -14.93 7.30
N MET A 205 2.22 -15.70 6.28
CA MET A 205 2.79 -17.05 6.38
C MET A 205 4.30 -17.03 6.66
N LYS A 206 4.95 -15.85 6.66
CA LYS A 206 6.37 -15.68 6.91
C LYS A 206 6.66 -15.55 8.40
N ASP A 207 7.84 -15.99 8.83
CA ASP A 207 8.26 -15.88 10.22
C ASP A 207 8.62 -14.41 10.60
N PRO A 208 8.71 -14.08 11.90
CA PRO A 208 9.00 -12.73 12.35
C PRO A 208 10.35 -12.15 11.88
N THR A 209 11.36 -13.00 11.66
CA THR A 209 12.69 -12.54 11.19
C THR A 209 12.63 -12.13 9.73
N GLN A 210 11.97 -12.93 8.89
CA GLN A 210 11.70 -12.61 7.48
C GLN A 210 10.87 -11.33 7.35
N LYS A 211 9.81 -11.17 8.15
CA LYS A 211 8.99 -9.95 8.19
C LYS A 211 9.84 -8.73 8.55
N THR A 212 10.66 -8.84 9.60
CA THR A 212 11.53 -7.75 10.06
C THR A 212 12.53 -7.32 8.99
N HIS A 213 13.20 -8.29 8.35
CA HIS A 213 14.14 -8.01 7.27
C HIS A 213 13.45 -7.34 6.08
N TYR A 214 12.30 -7.84 5.67
CA TYR A 214 11.53 -7.27 4.56
C TYR A 214 11.18 -5.80 4.80
N TYR A 215 10.64 -5.46 5.99
CA TYR A 215 10.22 -4.09 6.30
C TYR A 215 11.38 -3.11 6.48
N ARG A 216 12.54 -3.57 6.94
CA ARG A 216 13.73 -2.72 7.16
C ARG A 216 14.58 -2.53 5.92
N SER A 217 14.72 -3.57 5.11
CA SER A 217 15.68 -3.63 4.01
C SER A 217 14.98 -3.71 2.66
N THR A 218 14.31 -4.83 2.37
CA THR A 218 13.77 -5.12 1.03
C THR A 218 12.77 -4.06 0.58
N LEU A 219 11.84 -3.66 1.45
CA LEU A 219 10.84 -2.66 1.10
C LEU A 219 11.50 -1.31 0.80
N ARG A 220 12.49 -0.90 1.59
CA ARG A 220 13.23 0.35 1.39
C ARG A 220 13.95 0.38 0.04
N GLU A 221 14.56 -0.73 -0.35
CA GLU A 221 15.27 -0.87 -1.62
C GLU A 221 14.33 -0.86 -2.83
N VAL A 222 13.13 -1.38 -2.67
CA VAL A 222 12.17 -1.56 -3.77
C VAL A 222 11.28 -0.34 -4.01
N LEU A 223 11.02 0.48 -2.98
CA LEU A 223 10.16 1.67 -3.09
C LEU A 223 10.50 2.62 -4.26
N PRO A 224 11.78 2.90 -4.59
CA PRO A 224 12.14 3.75 -5.73
C PRO A 224 11.69 3.19 -7.09
N PHE A 225 11.57 1.86 -7.23
CA PHE A 225 11.18 1.20 -8.47
C PHE A 225 9.67 1.11 -8.66
N ILE A 226 8.90 1.38 -7.60
CA ILE A 226 7.45 1.44 -7.68
C ILE A 226 7.11 2.83 -8.22
N PRO A 227 6.42 2.95 -9.38
CA PRO A 227 6.13 4.26 -9.95
C PRO A 227 5.26 5.04 -8.97
N ARG A 228 5.74 6.22 -8.54
CA ARG A 228 4.92 7.25 -7.92
C ARG A 228 3.83 7.55 -8.90
N GLY A 229 2.66 6.97 -8.69
CA GLY A 229 1.53 7.23 -9.55
C GLY A 229 1.40 8.74 -9.66
N HIS A 230 1.65 9.32 -10.84
CA HIS A 230 1.43 10.73 -11.07
C HIS A 230 0.08 11.04 -10.44
N ALA A 231 0.06 12.00 -9.51
CA ALA A 231 -1.15 12.59 -9.00
C ALA A 231 -1.88 13.16 -10.22
N ALA A 232 -2.66 12.32 -10.90
CA ALA A 232 -3.59 12.75 -11.90
C ALA A 232 -4.68 13.43 -11.10
N VAL A 233 -4.47 14.73 -10.89
CA VAL A 233 -5.47 15.78 -10.79
C VAL A 233 -6.83 15.25 -10.34
N GLY A 234 -7.04 15.19 -9.04
CA GLY A 234 -8.32 14.81 -8.47
C GLY A 234 -8.16 14.02 -7.19
N LYS A 235 -8.78 14.52 -6.12
CA LYS A 235 -8.94 13.88 -4.82
C LYS A 235 -9.23 12.37 -4.96
N GLY A 236 -8.25 11.50 -4.74
CA GLY A 236 -8.47 10.06 -4.84
C GLY A 236 -7.25 9.22 -4.51
N SER A 237 -7.32 8.54 -3.35
CA SER A 237 -6.57 7.36 -2.85
C SER A 237 -5.20 6.99 -3.46
N PRO A 238 -4.20 6.59 -2.63
CA PRO A 238 -2.95 6.03 -3.13
C PRO A 238 -3.18 4.88 -4.13
N ARG A 239 -2.44 4.87 -5.25
CA ARG A 239 -2.52 3.81 -6.28
C ARG A 239 -2.26 2.41 -5.67
N TYR A 240 -2.80 1.35 -6.28
CA TYR A 240 -2.80 -0.02 -5.73
C TYR A 240 -1.47 -0.45 -5.15
N ALA A 241 -0.35 -0.24 -5.84
CA ALA A 241 0.96 -0.68 -5.35
C ALA A 241 1.27 -0.12 -3.95
N TYR A 242 1.15 1.20 -3.77
CA TYR A 242 1.36 1.84 -2.47
C TYR A 242 0.26 1.51 -1.47
N ARG A 243 -1.00 1.44 -1.90
CA ARG A 243 -2.11 1.07 -1.02
C ARG A 243 -2.06 -0.39 -0.60
N ALA A 244 -1.51 -1.29 -1.40
CA ALA A 244 -1.32 -2.70 -1.09
C ALA A 244 -0.13 -2.90 -0.17
N ILE A 245 0.99 -2.23 -0.44
CA ILE A 245 2.13 -2.17 0.47
C ILE A 245 1.66 -1.65 1.82
N PHE A 246 1.02 -0.50 1.84
CA PHE A 246 0.59 0.13 3.08
C PHE A 246 -0.53 -0.65 3.78
N ASN A 247 -1.59 -1.09 3.09
CA ASN A 247 -2.68 -1.83 3.74
C ASN A 247 -2.24 -3.21 4.22
N ARG A 248 -1.37 -3.91 3.50
CA ARG A 248 -0.87 -5.23 3.95
C ARG A 248 0.15 -5.07 5.06
N PHE A 249 1.01 -4.06 4.98
CA PHE A 249 1.86 -3.63 6.10
C PHE A 249 1.03 -3.31 7.36
N TYR A 250 -0.05 -2.54 7.21
CA TYR A 250 -0.95 -2.16 8.29
C TYR A 250 -1.75 -3.34 8.84
N GLN A 251 -2.31 -4.19 7.96
CA GLN A 251 -3.12 -5.35 8.35
C GLN A 251 -2.28 -6.44 9.04
N THR A 252 -1.04 -6.65 8.60
CA THR A 252 -0.17 -7.73 9.10
C THR A 252 0.49 -7.40 10.43
N ASN A 253 0.84 -6.13 10.67
CA ASN A 253 1.67 -5.77 11.84
C ASN A 253 0.98 -4.80 12.80
N LEU A 254 -0.14 -4.20 12.40
CA LEU A 254 -0.73 -3.07 13.13
C LEU A 254 -2.21 -3.23 13.48
N ARG A 255 -2.94 -4.19 12.91
CA ARG A 255 -4.33 -4.46 13.34
C ARG A 255 -4.36 -5.13 14.73
N PRO A 256 -5.19 -4.68 15.68
CA PRO A 256 -5.59 -5.53 16.80
C PRO A 256 -6.28 -6.78 16.23
N PHE A 257 -6.03 -7.95 16.79
CA PHE A 257 -6.85 -9.12 16.50
C PHE A 257 -8.26 -8.84 17.01
N ASP A 258 -9.20 -8.58 16.09
CA ASP A 258 -10.60 -8.36 16.42
C ASP A 258 -11.36 -9.67 16.20
N SER A 259 -11.58 -10.42 17.28
CA SER A 259 -12.31 -11.69 17.28
C SER A 259 -13.82 -11.51 17.04
N SER A 260 -14.34 -10.28 17.12
CA SER A 260 -15.79 -10.03 17.03
C SER A 260 -16.37 -10.14 15.61
N HIS A 261 -15.52 -10.05 14.58
CA HIS A 261 -15.97 -10.10 13.18
C HIS A 261 -16.19 -11.52 12.65
N PHE A 262 -15.62 -12.55 13.29
CA PHE A 262 -15.81 -13.95 12.91
C PHE A 262 -17.01 -14.60 13.59
N ALA A 263 -17.48 -14.07 14.73
CA ALA A 263 -18.61 -14.62 15.46
C ALA A 263 -19.97 -14.41 14.76
N ASN A 264 -20.06 -13.46 13.82
CA ASN A 264 -21.33 -13.08 13.19
C ASN A 264 -21.53 -13.63 11.76
N LEU A 265 -20.61 -14.48 11.28
CA LEU A 265 -20.69 -15.09 9.95
C LEU A 265 -20.55 -16.60 10.08
N ASN A 266 -21.69 -17.26 10.33
CA ASN A 266 -21.93 -18.70 10.17
C ASN A 266 -21.46 -19.62 11.34
N PRO A 267 -22.38 -20.06 12.24
CA PRO A 267 -22.07 -21.00 13.33
C PRO A 267 -21.67 -22.41 12.86
N SER A 268 -21.74 -22.71 11.57
CA SER A 268 -21.44 -24.03 10.99
C SER A 268 -20.03 -24.18 10.41
N ALA A 269 -19.21 -23.11 10.41
CA ALA A 269 -17.87 -23.13 9.82
C ALA A 269 -16.74 -23.52 10.81
N GLU A 270 -17.08 -23.82 12.08
CA GLU A 270 -16.09 -24.15 13.12
C GLU A 270 -15.36 -25.48 12.89
N THR A 271 -15.86 -26.38 12.04
CA THR A 271 -15.34 -27.76 11.98
C THR A 271 -14.23 -28.02 10.96
N SER A 272 -13.90 -27.05 10.08
CA SER A 272 -12.91 -27.28 9.00
C SER A 272 -11.65 -26.40 9.08
N PHE A 273 -11.58 -25.45 10.02
CA PHE A 273 -10.43 -24.56 10.22
C PHE A 273 -9.67 -24.80 11.54
N THR A 274 -10.02 -25.85 12.29
CA THR A 274 -9.44 -26.17 13.61
C THR A 274 -8.04 -26.78 13.59
N SER A 275 -7.39 -26.93 12.43
CA SER A 275 -6.01 -27.44 12.33
C SER A 275 -4.93 -26.37 12.13
N MET A 276 -5.28 -25.07 12.10
CA MET A 276 -4.28 -24.00 12.15
C MET A 276 -3.77 -23.84 13.60
N PRO A 277 -2.45 -23.92 13.86
CA PRO A 277 -1.93 -23.84 15.21
C PRO A 277 -2.32 -22.49 15.84
N ARG A 278 -3.10 -22.57 16.91
CA ARG A 278 -3.39 -21.46 17.84
C ARG A 278 -2.07 -20.98 18.45
N SER A 279 -1.36 -20.10 17.75
CA SER A 279 -0.26 -19.36 18.34
C SER A 279 -0.86 -18.23 19.18
N ASN A 280 -1.18 -18.55 20.44
CA ASN A 280 -1.08 -17.60 21.53
C ASN A 280 0.34 -17.02 21.50
N SER A 281 0.56 -15.95 20.74
CA SER A 281 1.85 -15.26 20.71
C SER A 281 1.68 -13.90 21.36
N ARG A 282 2.18 -13.82 22.60
CA ARG A 282 2.65 -12.55 23.16
C ARG A 282 3.44 -11.84 22.05
N SER A 283 3.10 -10.57 21.83
CA SER A 283 3.74 -9.65 20.89
C SER A 283 5.26 -9.83 20.89
N ILE A 284 5.81 -10.21 19.74
CA ILE A 284 7.26 -10.31 19.53
C ILE A 284 7.78 -8.87 19.34
N PRO A 285 8.49 -8.29 20.32
CA PRO A 285 8.96 -6.89 20.29
C PRO A 285 9.71 -6.47 19.00
N PRO A 286 10.49 -7.36 18.33
CA PRO A 286 11.11 -7.09 17.03
C PRO A 286 10.17 -6.62 15.92
N LEU A 287 8.91 -7.09 15.88
CA LEU A 287 8.00 -6.83 14.76
C LEU A 287 7.38 -5.43 14.82
N GLU A 288 7.00 -4.98 16.01
CA GLU A 288 6.45 -3.62 16.21
C GLU A 288 7.51 -2.56 15.91
N ALA A 289 8.75 -2.81 16.36
CA ALA A 289 9.90 -1.98 16.01
C ALA A 289 10.15 -1.92 14.50
N ALA A 290 10.08 -3.07 13.80
CA ALA A 290 10.25 -3.12 12.35
C ALA A 290 9.14 -2.35 11.61
N ALA A 291 7.92 -2.41 12.14
CA ALA A 291 6.79 -1.68 11.59
C ALA A 291 7.01 -0.16 11.67
N LEU A 292 7.39 0.37 12.82
CA LEU A 292 7.67 1.81 12.96
C LEU A 292 8.75 2.30 12.00
N VAL A 293 9.81 1.50 11.80
CA VAL A 293 10.86 1.81 10.81
C VAL A 293 10.29 1.79 9.38
N ALA A 294 9.45 0.82 9.03
CA ALA A 294 8.81 0.82 7.72
C ALA A 294 7.96 2.07 7.47
N VAL A 295 7.20 2.55 8.48
CA VAL A 295 6.44 3.81 8.36
C VAL A 295 7.37 4.97 8.01
N THR A 296 8.53 5.07 8.67
CA THR A 296 9.52 6.12 8.35
C THR A 296 10.09 5.98 6.93
N ASN A 297 10.28 4.74 6.44
CA ASN A 297 10.77 4.47 5.08
C ASN A 297 9.73 4.79 4.00
N VAL A 298 8.43 4.59 4.29
CA VAL A 298 7.35 4.86 3.33
C VAL A 298 6.73 6.25 3.52
N TYR A 299 7.20 7.05 4.47
CA TYR A 299 6.58 8.31 4.88
C TYR A 299 6.28 9.26 3.70
N ASP A 300 7.21 9.39 2.74
CA ASP A 300 7.05 10.27 1.57
C ASP A 300 5.90 9.83 0.65
N TYR A 301 5.43 8.59 0.79
CA TYR A 301 4.39 7.96 -0.01
C TYR A 301 3.03 7.90 0.69
N LEU A 302 2.93 8.35 1.94
CA LEU A 302 1.68 8.36 2.71
C LEU A 302 1.00 9.71 2.62
N ASP A 303 -0.32 9.72 2.40
CA ASP A 303 -1.11 10.95 2.50
C ASP A 303 -1.39 11.31 3.98
N ASP A 304 -1.73 12.58 4.21
CA ASP A 304 -1.98 13.10 5.56
C ASP A 304 -3.11 12.31 6.24
N ILE A 305 -4.18 11.98 5.52
CA ILE A 305 -5.32 11.23 6.06
C ILE A 305 -4.87 9.87 6.60
N THR A 306 -3.97 9.20 5.89
CA THR A 306 -3.41 7.90 6.28
C THR A 306 -2.57 8.02 7.54
N ILE A 307 -1.67 9.00 7.60
CA ILE A 307 -0.86 9.26 8.81
C ILE A 307 -1.79 9.50 10.01
N LYS A 308 -2.78 10.38 9.82
CA LYS A 308 -3.72 10.82 10.86
C LYS A 308 -4.61 9.70 11.38
N LYS A 309 -5.26 8.94 10.50
CA LYS A 309 -6.31 7.99 10.89
C LYS A 309 -5.80 6.58 11.17
N LEU A 310 -4.63 6.23 10.63
CA LEU A 310 -4.13 4.86 10.69
C LEU A 310 -2.81 4.78 11.48
N VAL A 311 -1.82 5.61 11.14
CA VAL A 311 -0.49 5.54 11.76
C VAL A 311 -0.52 6.05 13.21
N LEU A 312 -1.04 7.26 13.44
CA LEU A 312 -0.99 7.92 14.75
C LEU A 312 -1.68 7.11 15.88
N PRO A 313 -2.92 6.59 15.72
CA PRO A 313 -3.56 5.79 16.77
C PRO A 313 -2.76 4.53 17.12
N LYS A 314 -2.08 3.94 16.13
CA LYS A 314 -1.30 2.74 16.36
C LYS A 314 0.04 3.03 17.01
N LEU A 315 0.71 4.09 16.58
CA LEU A 315 1.93 4.58 17.22
C LEU A 315 1.69 4.75 18.73
N LYS A 316 0.57 5.38 19.11
CA LYS A 316 0.17 5.52 20.52
C LYS A 316 -0.01 4.17 21.22
N SER A 317 -0.71 3.22 20.57
CA SER A 317 -0.86 1.87 21.13
C SER A 317 0.47 1.13 21.31
N VAL A 318 1.46 1.33 20.43
CA VAL A 318 2.80 0.71 20.58
C VAL A 318 3.57 1.37 21.72
N PHE A 319 3.48 2.69 21.85
CA PHE A 319 4.06 3.45 22.96
C PHE A 319 3.53 2.94 24.32
N GLU A 320 2.21 2.89 24.49
CA GLU A 320 1.56 2.48 25.74
C GLU A 320 1.97 1.07 26.19
N LYS A 321 2.18 0.14 25.25
CA LYS A 321 2.54 -1.25 25.54
C LYS A 321 4.02 -1.47 25.84
N ASN A 322 4.89 -0.60 25.36
CA ASN A 322 6.34 -0.85 25.31
C ASN A 322 7.17 0.25 25.97
N GLN A 323 6.60 1.00 26.93
CA GLN A 323 7.31 2.10 27.59
C GLN A 323 8.65 1.70 28.24
N SER A 324 8.84 0.42 28.60
CA SER A 324 10.08 -0.08 29.20
C SER A 324 11.16 -0.48 28.19
N ASP A 325 10.82 -0.65 26.91
CA ASP A 325 11.77 -1.04 25.87
C ASP A 325 12.35 0.20 25.17
N LEU A 326 13.57 0.57 25.54
CA LEU A 326 14.26 1.76 25.02
C LEU A 326 14.41 1.73 23.48
N LYS A 327 14.55 0.55 22.88
CA LYS A 327 14.71 0.41 21.43
C LYS A 327 13.38 0.67 20.71
N ILE A 328 12.27 0.16 21.24
CA ILE A 328 10.94 0.46 20.70
C ILE A 328 10.61 1.94 20.89
N MET A 329 10.90 2.48 22.07
CA MET A 329 10.72 3.89 22.38
C MET A 329 11.49 4.81 21.43
N GLY A 330 12.75 4.50 21.12
CA GLY A 330 13.52 5.22 20.12
C GLY A 330 12.87 5.22 18.73
N ASN A 331 12.30 4.09 18.29
CA ASN A 331 11.59 3.99 17.02
C ASN A 331 10.25 4.74 17.03
N VAL A 332 9.53 4.74 18.16
CA VAL A 332 8.29 5.51 18.32
C VAL A 332 8.60 6.99 18.14
N LEU A 333 9.59 7.50 18.87
CA LEU A 333 9.98 8.91 18.80
C LEU A 333 10.49 9.30 17.41
N GLN A 334 11.24 8.43 16.73
CA GLN A 334 11.64 8.66 15.35
C GLN A 334 10.45 8.77 14.39
N CYS A 335 9.44 7.92 14.59
CA CYS A 335 8.23 7.95 13.79
C CYS A 335 7.41 9.21 14.07
N VAL A 336 7.32 9.65 15.33
CA VAL A 336 6.72 10.94 15.70
C VAL A 336 7.44 12.09 15.01
N GLU A 337 8.75 12.17 15.16
CA GLU A 337 9.59 13.22 14.56
C GLU A 337 9.37 13.32 13.04
N ARG A 338 9.34 12.17 12.34
CA ARG A 338 9.18 12.13 10.89
C ARG A 338 7.76 12.45 10.43
N THR A 339 6.74 12.12 11.20
CA THR A 339 5.33 12.27 10.80
C THR A 339 4.68 13.57 11.26
N LEU A 340 5.36 14.34 12.12
CA LEU A 340 4.84 15.53 12.80
C LEU A 340 4.32 16.60 11.82
N ASP A 341 4.96 16.74 10.66
CA ASP A 341 4.63 17.77 9.66
C ASP A 341 3.34 17.49 8.86
N LYS A 342 2.84 16.25 8.88
CA LYS A 342 1.57 15.82 8.28
C LYS A 342 0.39 15.80 9.27
N LEU A 343 0.65 16.13 10.55
CA LEU A 343 -0.38 16.22 11.58
C LEU A 343 -0.94 17.65 11.69
N ASP A 344 -2.21 17.76 12.06
CA ASP A 344 -2.78 19.07 12.39
C ASP A 344 -2.53 19.45 13.86
N LYS A 345 -2.73 20.73 14.16
CA LYS A 345 -2.50 21.29 15.49
C LYS A 345 -3.27 20.55 16.58
N SER A 346 -4.53 20.17 16.33
CA SER A 346 -5.34 19.40 17.30
C SER A 346 -4.68 18.07 17.63
N GLN A 347 -4.29 17.29 16.62
CA GLN A 347 -3.66 15.99 16.84
C GLN A 347 -2.31 16.10 17.54
N ILE A 348 -1.54 17.14 17.22
CA ILE A 348 -0.24 17.37 17.89
C ILE A 348 -0.46 17.66 19.37
N ILE A 349 -1.47 18.48 19.72
CA ILE A 349 -1.72 18.88 21.11
C ILE A 349 -2.45 17.78 21.91
N ASP A 350 -3.37 17.05 21.28
CA ASP A 350 -4.23 16.09 21.96
C ASP A 350 -3.63 14.67 21.99
N GLU A 351 -2.73 14.34 21.06
CA GLU A 351 -2.14 13.00 20.96
C GLU A 351 -0.61 12.98 21.12
N VAL A 352 0.12 13.83 20.36
CA VAL A 352 1.59 13.79 20.37
C VAL A 352 2.18 14.40 21.63
N LEU A 353 1.71 15.58 22.04
CA LEU A 353 2.23 16.29 23.20
C LEU A 353 2.05 15.48 24.51
N PRO A 354 0.88 14.86 24.80
CA PRO A 354 0.73 13.98 25.95
C PRO A 354 1.70 12.79 25.90
N LEU A 355 1.88 12.18 24.73
CA LEU A 355 2.85 11.09 24.55
C LEU A 355 4.26 11.54 24.95
N LEU A 356 4.72 12.71 24.48
CA LEU A 356 6.05 13.24 24.82
C LEU A 356 6.21 13.54 26.31
N LEU A 357 5.15 14.01 26.99
CA LEU A 357 5.17 14.29 28.42
C LEU A 357 5.21 13.02 29.28
N GLU A 358 4.70 11.89 28.77
CA GLU A 358 4.71 10.59 29.45
C GLU A 358 6.01 9.79 29.25
N VAL A 359 6.87 10.18 28.31
CA VAL A 359 8.14 9.49 28.04
C VAL A 359 9.06 9.59 29.26
N ARG A 360 9.55 8.44 29.73
CA ARG A 360 10.59 8.39 30.78
C ARG A 360 11.94 8.80 30.20
N LEU A 361 12.44 9.95 30.64
CA LEU A 361 13.72 10.53 30.24
C LEU A 361 14.88 9.94 31.07
N THR A 362 15.10 8.63 30.97
CA THR A 362 16.17 7.92 31.70
C THR A 362 17.41 7.65 30.85
N ASP A 363 17.25 7.56 29.53
CA ASP A 363 18.31 7.22 28.59
C ASP A 363 18.72 8.47 27.77
N PRO A 364 20.04 8.75 27.61
CA PRO A 364 20.51 9.94 26.89
C PRO A 364 20.00 10.07 25.46
N ASP A 365 19.89 8.96 24.71
CA ASP A 365 19.42 9.00 23.32
C ASP A 365 17.92 9.34 23.26
N ILE A 366 17.15 8.86 24.23
CA ILE A 366 15.73 9.21 24.37
C ILE A 366 15.56 10.68 24.73
N VAL A 367 16.39 11.21 25.64
CA VAL A 367 16.39 12.64 26.01
C VAL A 367 16.60 13.51 24.78
N VAL A 368 17.65 13.24 24.00
CA VAL A 368 17.97 14.00 22.80
C VAL A 368 16.84 13.95 21.77
N ARG A 369 16.23 12.78 21.54
CA ARG A 369 15.09 12.65 20.61
C ARG A 369 13.89 13.49 21.04
N VAL A 370 13.51 13.45 22.32
CA VAL A 370 12.40 14.26 22.83
C VAL A 370 12.71 15.76 22.71
N VAL A 371 13.93 16.18 23.04
CA VAL A 371 14.38 17.57 22.88
C VAL A 371 14.33 18.01 21.42
N ASN A 372 14.75 17.16 20.48
CA ASN A 372 14.69 17.45 19.05
C ASN A 372 13.25 17.63 18.56
N ILE A 373 12.31 16.81 19.03
CA ILE A 373 10.89 16.96 18.67
C ILE A 373 10.35 18.29 19.21
N TYR A 374 10.68 18.66 20.46
CA TYR A 374 10.29 19.96 20.99
C TYR A 374 10.91 21.11 20.21
N ARG A 375 12.16 21.01 19.77
CA ARG A 375 12.79 21.99 18.87
C ARG A 375 12.00 22.17 17.58
N ILE A 376 11.60 21.08 16.91
CA ILE A 376 10.74 21.17 15.71
C ILE A 376 9.42 21.88 16.03
N MET A 377 8.79 21.55 17.17
CA MET A 377 7.55 22.19 17.61
C MET A 377 7.71 23.68 17.94
N LEU A 378 8.90 24.12 18.35
CA LEU A 378 9.22 25.54 18.61
C LEU A 378 9.43 26.36 17.34
N CYS A 379 9.92 25.73 16.27
CA CYS A 379 10.26 26.43 15.03
C CYS A 379 9.03 27.05 14.32
N ASP A 380 7.82 26.52 14.55
CA ASP A 380 6.62 26.98 13.87
C ASP A 380 5.37 26.93 14.77
N LYS A 381 4.61 28.02 14.80
CA LYS A 381 3.34 28.13 15.54
C LYS A 381 2.30 27.10 15.11
N LYS A 382 2.40 26.51 13.91
CA LYS A 382 1.51 25.45 13.43
C LYS A 382 1.48 24.23 14.35
N TYR A 383 2.58 23.95 15.05
CA TYR A 383 2.67 22.81 15.98
C TYR A 383 2.01 23.08 17.34
N GLY A 384 1.55 24.31 17.58
CA GLY A 384 0.70 24.64 18.72
C GLY A 384 1.40 24.74 20.09
N LEU A 385 2.73 24.71 20.14
CA LEU A 385 3.49 24.83 21.38
C LEU A 385 3.45 26.28 21.90
N THR A 386 2.45 26.58 22.75
CA THR A 386 2.26 27.93 23.32
C THR A 386 3.18 28.19 24.52
N VAL A 387 3.46 29.46 24.82
CA VAL A 387 4.25 29.86 26.01
C VAL A 387 3.72 29.30 27.32
N ASN A 388 2.40 29.16 27.44
CA ASN A 388 1.78 28.56 28.61
C ASN A 388 2.12 27.07 28.72
N ILE A 389 2.05 26.33 27.61
CA ILE A 389 2.41 24.89 27.58
C ILE A 389 3.91 24.71 27.85
N MET A 390 4.76 25.58 27.29
CA MET A 390 6.19 25.55 27.54
C MET A 390 6.50 25.70 29.02
N ALA A 391 5.99 26.76 29.67
CA ALA A 391 6.27 27.07 31.06
C ALA A 391 5.69 26.05 32.04
N THR A 392 4.47 25.57 31.81
CA THR A 392 3.72 24.75 32.79
C THR A 392 3.86 23.25 32.60
N LYS A 393 4.23 22.78 31.40
CA LYS A 393 4.30 21.34 31.09
C LYS A 393 5.66 20.92 30.57
N VAL A 394 6.14 21.52 29.48
CA VAL A 394 7.33 21.03 28.77
C VAL A 394 8.62 21.31 29.55
N MET A 395 8.90 22.56 29.91
CA MET A 395 10.12 22.91 30.65
C MET A 395 10.25 22.16 31.98
N PRO A 396 9.18 22.00 32.80
CA PRO A 396 9.26 21.17 34.01
C PRO A 396 9.72 19.73 33.78
N THR A 397 9.41 19.13 32.62
CA THR A 397 9.89 17.78 32.29
C THR A 397 11.35 17.73 31.84
N LEU A 398 11.85 18.80 31.22
CA LEU A 398 13.20 18.88 30.66
C LEU A 398 14.25 19.40 31.65
N LEU A 399 13.87 20.32 32.55
CA LEU A 399 14.79 20.94 33.52
C LEU A 399 15.53 19.92 34.41
N PRO A 400 14.90 18.84 34.93
CA PRO A 400 15.64 17.82 35.68
C PRO A 400 16.78 17.17 34.89
N GLN A 401 16.73 17.20 33.56
CA GLN A 401 17.75 16.62 32.69
C GLN A 401 19.01 17.49 32.60
N THR A 402 18.97 18.78 33.00
CA THR A 402 20.16 19.64 32.96
C THR A 402 21.22 19.24 33.99
N VAL A 403 20.84 18.42 34.97
CA VAL A 403 21.74 17.85 35.98
C VAL A 403 21.89 16.33 35.83
N ASN A 404 21.44 15.76 34.71
CA ASN A 404 21.54 14.33 34.45
C ASN A 404 23.00 13.94 34.15
N PRO A 405 23.65 13.12 35.00
CA PRO A 405 25.06 12.76 34.84
C PRO A 405 25.32 11.83 33.65
N SER A 406 24.27 11.24 33.06
CA SER A 406 24.39 10.36 31.90
C SER A 406 24.51 11.11 30.57
N LEU A 407 24.27 12.43 30.54
CA LEU A 407 24.41 13.23 29.32
C LEU A 407 25.87 13.61 29.08
N ASN A 408 26.30 13.51 27.83
CA ASN A 408 27.57 14.09 27.39
C ASN A 408 27.42 15.59 27.08
N LEU A 409 28.55 16.27 26.82
CA LEU A 409 28.58 17.72 26.58
C LEU A 409 27.69 18.14 25.39
N GLU A 410 27.75 17.43 24.28
CA GLU A 410 26.96 17.74 23.07
C GLU A 410 25.46 17.60 23.34
N GLN A 411 25.06 16.51 24.00
CA GLN A 411 23.67 16.24 24.37
C GLN A 411 23.15 17.30 25.35
N PHE A 412 23.98 17.70 26.31
CA PHE A 412 23.68 18.79 27.24
C PHE A 412 23.50 20.13 26.52
N MET A 413 24.38 20.45 25.56
CA MET A 413 24.25 21.68 24.76
C MET A 413 22.93 21.71 23.98
N ILE A 414 22.55 20.60 23.33
CA ILE A 414 21.28 20.48 22.61
C ILE A 414 20.08 20.73 23.54
N LEU A 415 20.09 20.16 24.75
CA LEU A 415 19.05 20.39 25.76
C LEU A 415 18.99 21.87 26.18
N LEU A 416 20.15 22.47 26.47
CA LEU A 416 20.24 23.82 26.99
C LEU A 416 19.81 24.87 25.96
N GLU A 417 20.22 24.70 24.70
CA GLU A 417 19.79 25.57 23.58
C GLU A 417 18.27 25.64 23.47
N VAL A 418 17.60 24.48 23.50
CA VAL A 418 16.14 24.41 23.42
C VAL A 418 15.46 25.07 24.62
N LEU A 419 15.97 24.84 25.83
CA LEU A 419 15.45 25.49 27.04
C LEU A 419 15.61 27.01 27.01
N GLN A 420 16.76 27.50 26.52
CA GLN A 420 17.02 28.93 26.35
C GLN A 420 16.06 29.54 25.32
N GLU A 421 15.85 28.87 24.19
CA GLU A 421 14.91 29.33 23.17
C GLU A 421 13.46 29.40 23.71
N MET A 422 13.04 28.43 24.52
CA MET A 422 11.74 28.47 25.21
C MET A 422 11.62 29.68 26.14
N LEU A 423 12.63 29.92 26.98
CA LEU A 423 12.66 31.05 27.90
C LEU A 423 12.61 32.38 27.16
N ASP A 424 13.38 32.51 26.08
CA ASP A 424 13.41 33.66 25.22
C ASP A 424 12.05 33.95 24.58
N GLN A 425 11.34 32.91 24.11
CA GLN A 425 9.99 33.07 23.57
C GLN A 425 8.99 33.50 24.65
N ILE A 426 9.09 32.94 25.86
CA ILE A 426 8.26 33.30 27.02
C ILE A 426 8.51 34.76 27.41
N ASP A 427 9.78 35.15 27.57
CA ASP A 427 10.19 36.51 27.93
C ASP A 427 9.68 37.53 26.91
N ARG A 428 9.92 37.30 25.61
CA ARG A 428 9.45 38.18 24.54
C ARG A 428 7.94 38.34 24.55
N GLN A 429 7.17 37.26 24.64
CA GLN A 429 5.71 37.35 24.65
C GLN A 429 5.17 38.03 25.90
N GLN A 430 5.70 37.68 27.07
CA GLN A 430 5.24 38.24 28.34
C GLN A 430 5.57 39.74 28.44
N ARG A 431 6.77 40.16 28.03
CA ARG A 431 7.13 41.60 27.97
C ARG A 431 6.22 42.37 27.03
N ASN A 432 5.94 41.81 25.85
CA ASN A 432 5.07 42.47 24.88
C ASN A 432 3.64 42.60 25.41
N LYS A 433 3.12 41.57 26.06
CA LYS A 433 1.80 41.60 26.71
C LYS A 433 1.73 42.68 27.80
N LEU A 434 2.70 42.70 28.71
CA LEU A 434 2.76 43.68 29.80
C LEU A 434 2.94 45.13 29.30
N LYS A 435 3.64 45.35 28.17
CA LYS A 435 3.75 46.68 27.55
C LYS A 435 2.42 47.15 26.97
N LEU A 436 1.67 46.26 26.31
CA LEU A 436 0.35 46.56 25.75
C LEU A 436 -0.68 46.83 26.85
N ASP A 437 -0.65 46.06 27.93
CA ASP A 437 -1.53 46.26 29.09
C ASP A 437 -1.23 47.60 29.81
N ASN A 438 0.05 48.01 29.88
CA ASN A 438 0.42 49.31 30.43
C ASN A 438 0.01 50.51 29.55
N LEU A 439 -0.10 50.32 28.23
CA LEU A 439 -0.56 51.37 27.29
C LEU A 439 -2.09 51.57 27.31
N SER A 440 -2.83 50.62 27.87
CA SER A 440 -4.30 50.62 27.90
C SER A 440 -4.91 51.09 29.23
N LEU A 441 -4.07 51.50 30.21
CA LEU A 441 -4.52 52.16 31.43
C LEU A 441 -4.84 53.64 31.14
N PRO A 442 -6.04 54.16 31.52
CA PRO A 442 -6.32 55.59 31.42
C PRO A 442 -5.35 56.35 32.33
N SER A 443 -4.71 57.41 31.81
CA SER A 443 -3.85 58.28 32.61
C SER A 443 -4.58 58.76 33.87
N PRO A 444 -3.96 58.73 35.06
CA PRO A 444 -4.59 59.25 36.25
C PRO A 444 -4.71 60.78 36.12
N ASP A 445 -5.93 61.29 36.29
CA ASP A 445 -6.27 62.72 36.26
C ASP A 445 -5.27 63.55 37.08
N ARG A 446 -4.40 64.30 36.38
CA ARG A 446 -3.55 65.30 37.00
C ARG A 446 -4.43 66.45 37.46
N HIS A 447 -4.75 66.48 38.75
CA HIS A 447 -5.24 67.68 39.45
C HIS A 447 -4.34 68.89 39.09
N ARG A 448 -4.95 69.89 38.46
CA ARG A 448 -4.32 71.16 38.09
C ARG A 448 -4.53 72.15 39.25
N PRO A 449 -3.49 72.74 39.85
CA PRO A 449 -3.70 73.79 40.85
C PRO A 449 -4.00 75.10 40.12
N LEU A 450 -5.14 75.72 40.45
CA LEU A 450 -5.54 77.05 40.02
C LEU A 450 -4.58 78.09 40.65
N ARG A 451 -3.84 78.82 39.81
CA ARG A 451 -3.07 79.99 40.22
C ARG A 451 -3.57 81.21 39.44
N HIS A 452 -4.23 82.10 40.19
CA HIS A 452 -4.50 83.52 39.99
C HIS A 452 -4.25 84.13 38.59
N GLN A 453 -5.29 84.72 38.02
CA GLN A 453 -5.19 85.88 37.13
C GLN A 453 -5.76 87.13 37.82
N PHE A 454 -5.25 88.27 37.36
CA PHE A 454 -5.09 89.53 38.05
C PHE A 454 -6.37 90.39 38.11
N SER A 455 -6.33 91.35 39.03
CA SER A 455 -7.24 92.49 39.24
C SER A 455 -7.15 93.53 38.10
N SER A 456 -8.30 94.14 37.79
CA SER A 456 -8.58 95.52 37.29
C SER A 456 -7.78 96.04 36.07
N ASP A 457 -8.37 96.61 35.01
CA ASP A 457 -9.51 97.54 34.91
C ASP A 457 -10.57 97.17 33.84
#